data_AF-A0A4P7QY53-F1
#
_entry.id   AF-A0A4P7QY53-F1
#
_cell.length_a   1.000
_cell.length_b   1.000
_cell.length_c   1.000
_cell.angle_alpha   90.00
_cell.angle_beta   90.00
_cell.angle_gamma   90.00
#
_symmetry.space_group_name_H-M   'P 1'
#
loop_
_entity.id
_entity.type
_entity.pdbx_description
1 polymer ?
#
loop_
_entity_poly.entity_id
_entity_poly.type
_entity_poly.pdbx_seq_one_letter_code
_entity_poly.pdbx_strand_id
1 'polypeptide(L)'
;MEGTIALWFDPLEPDRQAPCLELHVNLWRDLSADFNFFDVGFRLSEIENLRRFHLFFPVPLRLDCMSDLGETLRYADTLKAVFNDLVTAGSGDSGFYGTELDGKPHLTVQMLDIDRDLSLEPVAMPASDGTIVTFGESLCDRMRSVGAGGHYVRLRIHLHGRSRDLFSSEIAAGDWRLTTATSITETTEFRFNERRSYPDVVARRVGEGAFRIEKIHYFLIRDIEQQLTSQHSPLRNVRRLEAGLWTPYLQGEPTRTSTWRAPAGVVRRLAIYHWSSKAKDDAFVESFTAFASFRAARVHLGIYAVAIVLFGAMGSLLAAIISARLSHPIPSTQLHADLLAAAAVAGCILAYWLVVAMPWRALGARLKALARRVVQSIGTRLKRNAQS
;
A
#
# COMPACT_ATOMS: atom_id res chain seq x y z
N MET A 1 -11.84 4.40 -2.76
CA MET A 1 -10.82 5.35 -3.28
C MET A 1 -11.55 6.57 -3.84
N GLU A 2 -11.18 7.78 -3.44
CA GLU A 2 -11.75 9.03 -4.00
C GLU A 2 -10.83 9.56 -5.12
N GLY A 3 -10.73 8.83 -6.24
CA GLY A 3 -9.98 9.34 -7.39
C GLY A 3 -9.58 8.29 -8.41
N THR A 4 -9.04 8.77 -9.52
CA THR A 4 -8.43 7.98 -10.60
C THR A 4 -7.06 8.55 -10.90
N ILE A 5 -6.16 7.70 -11.36
CA ILE A 5 -4.94 8.16 -12.02
C ILE A 5 -5.31 8.61 -13.43
N ALA A 6 -4.67 9.67 -13.91
CA ALA A 6 -4.85 10.17 -15.28
C ALA A 6 -3.51 10.34 -15.98
N LEU A 7 -3.43 9.97 -17.25
CA LEU A 7 -2.24 10.10 -18.08
C LEU A 7 -2.60 10.74 -19.41
N TRP A 8 -1.84 11.76 -19.78
CA TRP A 8 -1.98 12.49 -21.04
C TRP A 8 -0.62 13.05 -21.47
N PHE A 9 -0.55 13.57 -22.69
CA PHE A 9 0.67 14.17 -23.23
C PHE A 9 0.38 15.52 -23.87
N ASP A 10 1.43 16.33 -23.95
CA ASP A 10 1.41 17.55 -24.73
C ASP A 10 2.05 17.27 -26.09
N PRO A 11 1.37 17.57 -27.21
CA PRO A 11 1.94 17.39 -28.53
C PRO A 11 3.00 18.45 -28.86
N LEU A 12 3.90 18.13 -29.79
CA LEU A 12 4.73 19.11 -30.50
C LEU A 12 3.90 19.82 -31.59
N GLU A 13 3.06 19.05 -32.29
CA GLU A 13 2.16 19.48 -33.34
C GLU A 13 0.75 18.91 -33.06
N PRO A 14 -0.30 19.74 -32.92
CA PRO A 14 -1.64 19.29 -32.50
C PRO A 14 -2.27 18.16 -33.34
N ASP A 15 -2.05 18.19 -34.66
CA ASP A 15 -2.71 17.26 -35.60
C ASP A 15 -1.86 16.05 -35.97
N ARG A 16 -0.66 15.92 -35.38
CA ARG A 16 0.23 14.79 -35.65
C ARG A 16 -0.14 13.59 -34.79
N GLN A 17 0.11 12.40 -35.32
CA GLN A 17 -0.25 11.13 -34.68
C GLN A 17 0.23 11.04 -33.22
N ALA A 18 -0.66 10.60 -32.33
CA ALA A 18 -0.37 10.43 -30.91
C ALA A 18 0.60 9.25 -30.68
N PRO A 19 1.49 9.31 -29.67
CA PRO A 19 2.36 8.20 -29.33
C PRO A 19 1.56 6.97 -28.87
N CYS A 20 2.10 5.78 -29.19
CA CYS A 20 1.61 4.52 -28.66
C CYS A 20 2.17 4.26 -27.26
N LEU A 21 1.34 3.68 -26.40
CA LEU A 21 1.70 3.38 -25.02
C LEU A 21 1.27 1.98 -24.58
N GLU A 22 2.22 1.22 -24.03
CA GLU A 22 1.96 0.08 -23.16
C GLU A 22 2.33 0.46 -21.72
N LEU A 23 1.36 0.35 -20.81
CA LEU A 23 1.50 0.74 -19.40
C LEU A 23 1.74 -0.48 -18.52
N HIS A 24 2.78 -0.45 -17.68
CA HIS A 24 3.11 -1.51 -16.73
C HIS A 24 3.03 -0.97 -15.31
N VAL A 25 2.08 -1.44 -14.52
CA VAL A 25 1.84 -0.98 -13.15
C VAL A 25 2.08 -2.10 -12.18
N ASN A 26 2.93 -1.88 -11.18
CA ASN A 26 3.11 -2.80 -10.06
C ASN A 26 2.77 -2.08 -8.76
N LEU A 27 1.74 -2.56 -8.06
CA LEU A 27 1.44 -2.14 -6.70
C LEU A 27 1.99 -3.19 -5.74
N TRP A 28 2.98 -2.79 -4.94
CA TRP A 28 3.60 -3.63 -3.94
C TRP A 28 3.04 -3.34 -2.56
N ARG A 29 2.54 -4.39 -1.92
CA ARG A 29 1.88 -4.36 -0.62
C ARG A 29 2.50 -5.37 0.33
N ASP A 30 2.29 -5.14 1.62
CA ASP A 30 2.58 -6.10 2.70
C ASP A 30 4.06 -6.47 2.85
N LEU A 31 4.98 -5.65 2.32
CA LEU A 31 6.43 -5.89 2.48
C LEU A 31 6.91 -5.53 3.89
N SER A 32 6.34 -4.48 4.45
CA SER A 32 6.38 -4.13 5.88
C SER A 32 5.34 -3.04 6.17
N ALA A 33 5.17 -2.63 7.43
CA ALA A 33 4.21 -1.58 7.81
C ALA A 33 4.46 -0.23 7.11
N ASP A 34 5.73 0.06 6.81
CA ASP A 34 6.17 1.36 6.29
C ASP A 34 6.62 1.32 4.83
N PHE A 35 6.79 0.13 4.22
CA PHE A 35 7.32 0.00 2.86
C PHE A 35 6.28 -0.59 1.91
N ASN A 36 5.58 0.30 1.21
CA ASN A 36 4.79 -0.02 0.03
C ASN A 36 5.27 0.88 -1.11
N PHE A 37 5.21 0.40 -2.34
CA PHE A 37 5.59 1.19 -3.49
C PHE A 37 4.69 0.92 -4.69
N PHE A 38 4.58 1.95 -5.51
CA PHE A 38 3.88 1.94 -6.76
C PHE A 38 4.91 2.15 -7.87
N ASP A 39 5.13 1.13 -8.68
CA ASP A 39 5.97 1.24 -9.86
C ASP A 39 5.09 1.46 -11.09
N VAL A 40 5.45 2.44 -11.91
CA VAL A 40 4.81 2.71 -13.19
C VAL A 40 5.86 2.74 -14.30
N GLY A 41 5.68 1.85 -15.27
CA GLY A 41 6.47 1.71 -16.47
C GLY A 41 5.69 2.18 -17.69
N PHE A 42 6.33 2.98 -18.54
CA PHE A 42 5.80 3.46 -19.80
C PHE A 42 6.65 2.91 -20.93
N ARG A 43 6.07 2.02 -21.74
CA ARG A 43 6.65 1.62 -23.01
C ARG A 43 6.03 2.47 -24.11
N LEU A 44 6.83 3.37 -24.66
CA LEU A 44 6.44 4.38 -25.63
C LEU A 44 7.00 4.04 -27.01
N SER A 45 6.19 4.19 -28.04
CA SER A 45 6.61 4.13 -29.45
C SER A 45 5.93 5.25 -30.23
N GLU A 46 6.44 5.56 -31.42
CA GLU A 46 5.93 6.66 -32.26
C GLU A 46 5.93 8.01 -31.49
N ILE A 47 7.07 8.30 -30.85
CA ILE A 47 7.26 9.43 -29.93
C ILE A 47 7.60 10.75 -30.62
N GLU A 48 7.51 10.82 -31.95
CA GLU A 48 7.93 11.97 -32.73
C GLU A 48 7.10 13.21 -32.39
N ASN A 49 5.86 13.04 -31.94
CA ASN A 49 4.98 14.12 -31.51
C ASN A 49 4.97 14.37 -29.99
N LEU A 50 5.79 13.68 -29.19
CA LEU A 50 5.70 13.71 -27.73
C LEU A 50 6.49 14.88 -27.13
N ARG A 51 5.92 16.07 -26.89
CA ARG A 51 6.71 17.16 -26.27
C ARG A 51 7.08 16.85 -24.82
N ARG A 52 6.07 16.50 -24.03
CA ARG A 52 6.16 16.08 -22.61
C ARG A 52 4.91 15.28 -22.25
N PHE A 53 4.91 14.61 -21.10
CA PHE A 53 3.71 13.89 -20.64
C PHE A 53 3.52 13.99 -19.13
N HIS A 54 2.30 13.68 -18.70
CA HIS A 54 1.82 14.02 -17.38
C HIS A 54 1.08 12.85 -16.75
N LEU A 55 1.41 12.54 -15.50
CA LEU A 55 0.71 11.54 -14.70
C LEU A 55 0.12 12.21 -13.45
N PHE A 56 -1.20 12.20 -13.34
CA PHE A 56 -1.92 12.72 -12.18
C PHE A 56 -2.16 11.62 -11.14
N PHE A 57 -1.92 11.98 -9.88
CA PHE A 57 -2.27 11.19 -8.70
C PHE A 57 -3.26 11.93 -7.81
N PRO A 58 -4.31 11.26 -7.31
CA PRO A 58 -5.28 11.88 -6.38
C PRO A 58 -4.77 11.94 -4.93
N VAL A 59 -3.46 12.14 -4.75
CA VAL A 59 -2.78 12.33 -3.46
C VAL A 59 -1.63 13.31 -3.62
N PRO A 60 -1.22 14.01 -2.54
CA PRO A 60 -0.03 14.84 -2.59
C PRO A 60 1.22 13.97 -2.67
N LEU A 61 2.11 14.29 -3.63
CA LEU A 61 3.40 13.63 -3.80
C LEU A 61 4.55 14.63 -3.69
N ARG A 62 5.75 14.12 -3.44
CA ARG A 62 7.00 14.89 -3.35
C ARG A 62 8.09 14.18 -4.15
N LEU A 63 9.08 14.92 -4.63
CA LEU A 63 10.16 14.33 -5.44
C LEU A 63 11.00 13.33 -4.63
N ASP A 64 11.16 13.56 -3.32
CA ASP A 64 11.91 12.69 -2.41
C ASP A 64 11.28 11.29 -2.22
N CYS A 65 10.02 11.10 -2.60
CA CYS A 65 9.38 9.78 -2.61
C CYS A 65 9.49 9.07 -3.96
N MET A 66 10.24 9.62 -4.92
CA MET A 66 10.36 9.07 -6.28
C MET A 66 11.76 8.55 -6.55
N SER A 67 11.87 7.44 -7.28
CA SER A 67 13.16 6.90 -7.71
C SER A 67 13.10 6.29 -9.10
N ASP A 68 14.20 6.47 -9.85
CA ASP A 68 14.42 5.79 -11.12
C ASP A 68 14.67 4.30 -10.90
N LEU A 69 14.01 3.47 -11.71
CA LEU A 69 14.26 2.03 -11.78
C LEU A 69 15.06 1.61 -13.01
N GLY A 70 15.41 2.52 -13.91
CA GLY A 70 16.19 2.22 -15.11
C GLY A 70 17.46 1.43 -14.81
N GLU A 71 18.29 1.91 -13.87
CA GLU A 71 19.54 1.21 -13.52
C GLU A 71 19.25 -0.13 -12.79
N THR A 72 18.15 -0.19 -12.02
CA THR A 72 17.73 -1.45 -11.37
C THR A 72 17.38 -2.53 -12.38
N LEU A 73 16.84 -2.15 -13.54
CA LEU A 73 16.52 -3.07 -14.64
C LEU A 73 17.79 -3.60 -15.33
N ARG A 74 18.93 -2.90 -15.24
CA ARG A 74 20.18 -3.34 -15.87
C ARG A 74 20.77 -4.59 -15.20
N TYR A 75 20.48 -4.78 -13.92
CA TYR A 75 21.11 -5.84 -13.13
C TYR A 75 20.32 -7.14 -13.13
N ALA A 76 21.08 -8.23 -13.12
CA ALA A 76 20.56 -9.59 -12.99
C ALA A 76 19.48 -9.91 -14.04
N ASP A 77 18.50 -10.74 -13.67
CA ASP A 77 17.38 -11.14 -14.51
C ASP A 77 16.14 -10.24 -14.31
N THR A 78 16.32 -8.99 -13.87
CA THR A 78 15.20 -8.08 -13.53
C THR A 78 14.41 -7.66 -14.78
N LEU A 79 15.07 -7.44 -15.92
CA LEU A 79 14.40 -7.26 -17.22
C LEU A 79 13.51 -8.45 -17.56
N LYS A 80 13.99 -9.68 -17.33
CA LYS A 80 13.21 -10.89 -17.55
C LYS A 80 12.00 -10.96 -16.64
N ALA A 81 12.13 -10.51 -15.39
CA ALA A 81 11.02 -10.45 -14.45
C ALA A 81 9.94 -9.44 -14.88
N VAL A 82 10.35 -8.25 -15.36
CA VAL A 82 9.45 -7.15 -15.70
C VAL A 82 8.75 -7.37 -17.04
N PHE A 83 9.49 -7.80 -18.08
CA PHE A 83 8.93 -8.06 -19.40
C PHE A 83 8.36 -9.47 -19.56
N ASN A 84 8.68 -10.39 -18.64
CA ASN A 84 8.34 -11.81 -18.73
C ASN A 84 8.87 -12.47 -20.02
N ASP A 85 9.99 -11.97 -20.53
CA ASP A 85 10.66 -12.38 -21.76
C ASP A 85 12.17 -12.49 -21.53
N LEU A 86 12.92 -13.16 -22.41
CA LEU A 86 14.39 -13.31 -22.29
C LEU A 86 15.15 -12.04 -22.73
N VAL A 87 14.73 -10.90 -22.19
CA VAL A 87 15.35 -9.60 -22.49
C VAL A 87 16.65 -9.45 -21.72
N THR A 88 17.71 -9.06 -22.41
CA THR A 88 19.03 -8.78 -21.83
C THR A 88 19.43 -7.32 -22.03
N ALA A 89 20.11 -6.73 -21.05
CA ALA A 89 20.68 -5.40 -21.17
C ALA A 89 21.90 -5.43 -22.11
N GLY A 90 21.91 -4.53 -23.09
CA GLY A 90 23.03 -4.30 -23.99
C GLY A 90 23.97 -3.21 -23.47
N SER A 91 24.81 -2.68 -24.37
CA SER A 91 25.64 -1.51 -24.10
C SER A 91 24.79 -0.23 -24.06
N GLY A 92 25.27 0.76 -23.30
CA GLY A 92 24.61 2.05 -23.15
C GLY A 92 25.42 2.99 -22.27
N ASP A 93 24.99 4.25 -22.28
CA ASP A 93 25.58 5.34 -21.50
C ASP A 93 24.81 5.56 -20.18
N SER A 94 25.19 6.58 -19.42
CA SER A 94 24.51 6.94 -18.17
C SER A 94 23.05 7.40 -18.35
N GLY A 95 22.65 7.77 -19.57
CA GLY A 95 21.30 8.28 -19.85
C GLY A 95 20.31 7.26 -20.38
N PHE A 96 20.79 6.18 -21.01
CA PHE A 96 19.96 5.12 -21.60
C PHE A 96 20.82 3.91 -21.97
N TYR A 97 20.18 2.75 -22.12
CA TYR A 97 20.80 1.56 -22.70
C TYR A 97 19.83 0.78 -23.59
N GLY A 98 20.38 0.13 -24.62
CA GLY A 98 19.61 -0.74 -25.50
C GLY A 98 19.38 -2.10 -24.85
N THR A 99 18.29 -2.77 -25.18
CA THR A 99 18.05 -4.17 -24.79
C THR A 99 17.92 -5.05 -26.01
N GLU A 100 18.25 -6.32 -25.82
CA GLU A 100 18.09 -7.35 -26.83
C GLU A 100 17.05 -8.38 -26.41
N LEU A 101 16.27 -8.86 -27.38
CA LEU A 101 15.38 -10.00 -27.24
C LEU A 101 15.77 -11.02 -28.31
N ASP A 102 16.14 -12.23 -27.88
CA ASP A 102 16.61 -13.30 -28.76
C ASP A 102 17.74 -12.85 -29.72
N GLY A 103 18.66 -12.01 -29.21
CA GLY A 103 19.81 -11.48 -29.95
C GLY A 103 19.47 -10.38 -30.96
N LYS A 104 18.26 -9.82 -30.94
CA LYS A 104 17.83 -8.70 -31.78
C LYS A 104 17.54 -7.47 -30.94
N PRO A 105 17.83 -6.24 -31.45
CA PRO A 105 17.42 -5.01 -30.78
C PRO A 105 15.92 -5.00 -30.49
N HIS A 106 15.54 -4.66 -29.26
CA HIS A 106 14.15 -4.76 -28.79
C HIS A 106 13.57 -3.43 -28.31
N LEU A 107 14.16 -2.80 -27.29
CA LEU A 107 13.74 -1.52 -26.74
C LEU A 107 14.94 -0.78 -26.15
N THR A 108 14.77 0.52 -25.93
CA THR A 108 15.75 1.34 -25.21
C THR A 108 15.19 1.73 -23.85
N VAL A 109 15.87 1.33 -22.77
CA VAL A 109 15.52 1.79 -21.42
C VAL A 109 16.17 3.15 -21.18
N GLN A 110 15.37 4.12 -20.74
CA GLN A 110 15.77 5.50 -20.48
C GLN A 110 15.93 5.70 -18.98
N MET A 111 17.06 6.27 -18.56
CA MET A 111 17.32 6.57 -17.15
C MET A 111 16.67 7.90 -16.80
N LEU A 112 15.94 7.96 -15.67
CA LEU A 112 15.37 9.21 -15.17
C LEU A 112 16.35 9.92 -14.23
N ASP A 113 16.58 11.19 -14.50
CA ASP A 113 17.11 12.13 -13.52
C ASP A 113 15.92 12.82 -12.84
N ILE A 114 15.62 12.46 -11.59
CA ILE A 114 14.39 12.91 -10.90
C ILE A 114 14.32 14.43 -10.78
N ASP A 115 15.44 15.10 -10.52
CA ASP A 115 15.47 16.55 -10.29
C ASP A 115 15.43 17.35 -11.61
N ARG A 116 15.97 16.78 -12.70
CA ARG A 116 16.00 17.44 -14.01
C ARG A 116 14.79 17.10 -14.87
N ASP A 117 14.40 15.84 -14.89
CA ASP A 117 13.43 15.31 -15.85
C ASP A 117 12.00 15.32 -15.31
N LEU A 118 11.79 15.48 -14.00
CA LEU A 118 10.46 15.53 -13.39
C LEU A 118 10.16 16.89 -12.76
N SER A 119 8.90 17.30 -12.85
CA SER A 119 8.38 18.44 -12.08
C SER A 119 6.99 18.12 -11.50
N LEU A 120 6.69 18.68 -10.33
CA LEU A 120 5.45 18.42 -9.61
C LEU A 120 4.60 19.68 -9.54
N GLU A 121 3.31 19.53 -9.84
CA GLU A 121 2.31 20.58 -9.70
C GLU A 121 1.18 20.09 -8.77
N PRO A 122 0.90 20.79 -7.65
CA PRO A 122 -0.22 20.43 -6.77
C PRO A 122 -1.55 20.77 -7.44
N VAL A 123 -2.56 19.93 -7.23
CA VAL A 123 -3.93 20.15 -7.73
C VAL A 123 -4.88 20.13 -6.55
N ALA A 124 -5.55 21.26 -6.29
CA ALA A 124 -6.57 21.31 -5.26
C ALA A 124 -7.79 20.44 -5.64
N MET A 125 -8.26 19.60 -4.72
CA MET A 125 -9.54 18.88 -4.86
C MET A 125 -10.40 19.03 -3.59
N PRO A 126 -11.71 18.75 -3.67
CA PRO A 126 -12.63 18.96 -2.54
C PRO A 126 -12.29 18.20 -1.25
N ALA A 127 -11.75 16.97 -1.37
CA ALA A 127 -11.48 16.09 -0.22
C ALA A 127 -9.99 15.98 0.13
N SER A 128 -9.10 16.17 -0.84
CA SER A 128 -7.65 16.13 -0.66
C SER A 128 -6.94 16.79 -1.85
N ASP A 129 -5.71 17.24 -1.65
CA ASP A 129 -4.87 17.67 -2.76
C ASP A 129 -4.40 16.47 -3.59
N GLY A 130 -4.28 16.65 -4.89
CA GLY A 130 -3.63 15.76 -5.83
C GLY A 130 -2.30 16.33 -6.33
N THR A 131 -1.61 15.58 -7.18
CA THR A 131 -0.33 16.02 -7.78
C THR A 131 -0.24 15.57 -9.22
N ILE A 132 0.16 16.47 -10.11
CA ILE A 132 0.56 16.18 -11.48
C ILE A 132 2.07 16.02 -11.50
N VAL A 133 2.54 14.85 -11.92
CA VAL A 133 3.94 14.56 -12.21
C VAL A 133 4.15 14.79 -13.70
N THR A 134 4.96 15.77 -14.05
CA THR A 134 5.31 16.09 -15.44
C THR A 134 6.67 15.52 -15.78
N PHE A 135 6.72 14.68 -16.81
CA PHE A 135 7.93 14.20 -17.45
C PHE A 135 8.34 15.21 -18.51
N GLY A 136 9.42 15.94 -18.24
CA GLY A 136 9.81 17.14 -18.95
C GLY A 136 10.29 16.91 -20.38
N GLU A 137 10.46 18.03 -21.08
CA GLU A 137 10.92 18.05 -22.48
C GLU A 137 12.34 17.49 -22.62
N SER A 138 13.22 17.69 -21.63
CA SER A 138 14.59 17.14 -21.61
C SER A 138 14.63 15.62 -21.78
N LEU A 139 13.70 14.90 -21.14
CA LEU A 139 13.57 13.46 -21.27
C LEU A 139 13.10 13.08 -22.66
N CYS A 140 12.06 13.76 -23.15
CA CYS A 140 11.43 13.44 -24.43
C CYS A 140 12.35 13.78 -25.61
N ASP A 141 13.13 14.87 -25.53
CA ASP A 141 14.17 15.24 -26.48
C ASP A 141 15.28 14.20 -26.53
N ARG A 142 15.74 13.73 -25.37
CA ARG A 142 16.70 12.62 -25.31
C ARG A 142 16.16 11.38 -25.98
N MET A 143 14.93 10.98 -25.68
CA MET A 143 14.29 9.83 -26.32
C MET A 143 14.26 9.97 -27.84
N ARG A 144 13.81 11.12 -28.37
CA ARG A 144 13.82 11.41 -29.82
C ARG A 144 15.22 11.38 -30.43
N SER A 145 16.22 11.88 -29.71
CA SER A 145 17.62 11.94 -30.19
C SER A 145 18.26 10.56 -30.36
N VAL A 146 17.83 9.56 -29.57
CA VAL A 146 18.26 8.17 -29.72
C VAL A 146 17.75 7.55 -31.03
N GLY A 147 16.62 8.05 -31.54
CA GLY A 147 16.06 7.68 -32.83
C GLY A 147 14.83 6.78 -32.74
N ALA A 148 14.46 6.20 -33.89
CA ALA A 148 13.25 5.40 -34.01
C ALA A 148 13.38 4.07 -33.23
N GLY A 149 12.38 3.78 -32.39
CA GLY A 149 12.33 2.55 -31.61
C GLY A 149 11.35 2.63 -30.45
N GLY A 150 11.18 1.51 -29.74
CA GLY A 150 10.44 1.50 -28.49
C GLY A 150 11.31 2.01 -27.35
N HIS A 151 10.80 2.95 -26.57
CA HIS A 151 11.46 3.49 -25.38
C HIS A 151 10.74 3.02 -24.13
N TYR A 152 11.49 2.77 -23.06
CA TYR A 152 10.92 2.36 -21.79
C TYR A 152 11.44 3.22 -20.64
N VAL A 153 10.52 3.76 -19.85
CA VAL A 153 10.80 4.56 -18.65
C VAL A 153 10.10 3.88 -17.48
N ARG A 154 10.76 3.70 -16.33
CA ARG A 154 10.11 3.12 -15.15
C ARG A 154 10.43 3.92 -13.89
N LEU A 155 9.37 4.42 -13.27
CA LEU A 155 9.40 5.23 -12.05
C LEU A 155 8.86 4.41 -10.87
N ARG A 156 9.54 4.49 -9.72
CA ARG A 156 9.03 4.00 -8.43
C ARG A 156 8.59 5.17 -7.56
N ILE A 157 7.42 5.01 -6.96
CA ILE A 157 6.87 5.95 -5.97
C ILE A 157 6.73 5.21 -4.65
N HIS A 158 7.42 5.71 -3.63
CA HIS A 158 7.33 5.21 -2.26
C HIS A 158 6.05 5.73 -1.60
N LEU A 159 5.20 4.80 -1.16
CA LEU A 159 3.91 5.10 -0.56
C LEU A 159 4.03 5.12 0.96
N HIS A 160 4.00 6.31 1.56
CA HIS A 160 4.11 6.55 3.00
C HIS A 160 3.00 7.47 3.51
N GLY A 161 2.68 7.38 4.80
CA GLY A 161 1.66 8.23 5.42
C GLY A 161 0.31 8.13 4.70
N ARG A 162 -0.22 9.26 4.20
CA ARG A 162 -1.53 9.31 3.52
C ARG A 162 -1.54 8.61 2.16
N SER A 163 -0.41 8.51 1.44
CA SER A 163 -0.36 7.85 0.13
C SER A 163 -0.33 6.32 0.23
N ARG A 164 -0.10 5.77 1.42
CA ARG A 164 -0.16 4.31 1.67
C ARG A 164 -1.53 3.72 1.32
N ASP A 165 -2.58 4.46 1.60
CA ASP A 165 -3.95 3.99 1.44
C ASP A 165 -4.55 4.47 0.10
N LEU A 166 -3.71 4.98 -0.82
CA LEU A 166 -4.11 5.48 -2.13
C LEU A 166 -5.00 4.49 -2.88
N PHE A 167 -4.60 3.21 -2.91
CA PHE A 167 -5.30 2.15 -3.63
C PHE A 167 -6.07 1.19 -2.74
N SER A 168 -6.02 1.34 -1.41
CA SER A 168 -6.59 0.36 -0.49
C SER A 168 -7.46 1.01 0.59
N SER A 169 -8.56 0.34 0.91
CA SER A 169 -9.35 0.64 2.10
C SER A 169 -9.55 -0.61 2.94
N GLU A 170 -9.30 -0.49 4.24
CA GLU A 170 -9.53 -1.56 5.20
C GLU A 170 -10.91 -1.41 5.86
N ILE A 171 -11.67 -2.50 5.86
CA ILE A 171 -12.93 -2.65 6.58
C ILE A 171 -12.70 -3.76 7.61
N ALA A 172 -12.51 -3.37 8.86
CA ALA A 172 -12.44 -4.32 9.96
C ALA A 172 -13.85 -4.83 10.30
N ALA A 173 -14.04 -6.15 10.37
CA ALA A 173 -15.29 -6.73 10.84
C ALA A 173 -15.56 -6.30 12.31
N GLY A 174 -16.83 -6.00 12.61
CA GLY A 174 -17.26 -5.34 13.85
C GLY A 174 -17.00 -6.10 15.17
N ASP A 175 -16.72 -7.40 15.11
CA ASP A 175 -16.74 -8.29 16.28
C ASP A 175 -15.41 -9.00 16.56
N TRP A 176 -14.30 -8.25 16.56
CA TRP A 176 -12.98 -8.79 16.95
C TRP A 176 -12.87 -9.25 18.41
N ARG A 177 -13.85 -8.90 19.25
CA ARG A 177 -13.73 -8.90 20.72
C ARG A 177 -14.07 -10.24 21.39
N LEU A 178 -14.68 -11.18 20.68
CA LEU A 178 -15.05 -12.50 21.20
C LEU A 178 -14.56 -13.66 20.33
N THR A 179 -13.88 -13.36 19.22
CA THR A 179 -13.55 -14.34 18.18
C THR A 179 -12.03 -14.52 18.07
N THR A 180 -11.55 -15.77 18.11
CA THR A 180 -10.11 -16.09 18.09
C THR A 180 -9.39 -15.62 16.84
N ALA A 181 -10.15 -15.51 15.74
CA ALA A 181 -9.70 -14.93 14.50
C ALA A 181 -10.62 -13.76 14.14
N THR A 182 -10.03 -12.60 13.89
CA THR A 182 -10.75 -11.48 13.26
C THR A 182 -10.42 -11.48 11.78
N SER A 183 -11.45 -11.49 10.94
CA SER A 183 -11.28 -11.25 9.51
C SER A 183 -11.24 -9.75 9.26
N ILE A 184 -10.11 -9.26 8.74
CA ILE A 184 -10.01 -7.91 8.19
C ILE A 184 -10.19 -8.06 6.68
N THR A 185 -11.14 -7.30 6.12
CA THR A 185 -11.33 -7.23 4.67
C THR A 185 -10.65 -5.97 4.16
N GLU A 186 -9.67 -6.12 3.28
CA GLU A 186 -9.03 -5.01 2.57
C GLU A 186 -9.52 -5.02 1.12
N THR A 187 -10.07 -3.91 0.65
CA THR A 187 -10.41 -3.73 -0.76
C THR A 187 -9.33 -2.91 -1.43
N THR A 188 -8.76 -3.42 -2.52
CA THR A 188 -7.80 -2.71 -3.36
C THR A 188 -8.45 -2.37 -4.69
N GLU A 189 -8.36 -1.11 -5.09
CA GLU A 189 -8.94 -0.59 -6.33
C GLU A 189 -7.88 0.24 -7.07
N PHE A 190 -7.66 -0.09 -8.34
CA PHE A 190 -6.86 0.70 -9.26
C PHE A 190 -7.77 1.22 -10.37
N ARG A 191 -7.84 2.55 -10.50
CA ARG A 191 -8.62 3.24 -11.52
C ARG A 191 -7.70 4.12 -12.35
N PHE A 192 -7.75 3.92 -13.65
CA PHE A 192 -6.91 4.62 -14.62
C PHE A 192 -7.76 5.18 -15.75
N ASN A 193 -7.52 6.46 -16.05
CA ASN A 193 -8.20 7.25 -17.06
C ASN A 193 -9.74 7.26 -16.99
N GLU A 194 -10.32 7.11 -15.79
CA GLU A 194 -11.77 7.21 -15.58
C GLU A 194 -12.23 8.69 -15.63
N ARG A 195 -12.48 9.21 -16.83
CA ARG A 195 -12.78 10.64 -17.09
C ARG A 195 -13.82 11.27 -16.16
N ARG A 196 -14.87 10.52 -15.79
CA ARG A 196 -15.92 10.95 -14.86
C ARG A 196 -15.43 11.28 -13.44
N SER A 197 -14.23 10.84 -13.08
CA SER A 197 -13.62 10.99 -11.76
C SER A 197 -12.48 12.02 -11.76
N TYR A 198 -12.23 12.73 -12.87
CA TYR A 198 -11.18 13.74 -12.95
C TYR A 198 -11.58 15.03 -12.22
N PRO A 199 -10.64 15.68 -11.53
CA PRO A 199 -10.78 17.10 -11.19
C PRO A 199 -10.87 17.94 -12.46
N ASP A 200 -11.61 19.05 -12.44
CA ASP A 200 -11.84 19.92 -13.60
C ASP A 200 -10.53 20.38 -14.28
N VAL A 201 -9.50 20.67 -13.49
CA VAL A 201 -8.18 21.07 -13.99
C VAL A 201 -7.55 19.96 -14.84
N VAL A 202 -7.64 18.71 -14.39
CA VAL A 202 -7.11 17.54 -15.10
C VAL A 202 -7.96 17.25 -16.33
N ALA A 203 -9.29 17.32 -16.21
CA ALA A 203 -10.21 17.06 -17.31
C ALA A 203 -9.96 17.99 -18.51
N ARG A 204 -9.69 19.28 -18.27
CA ARG A 204 -9.35 20.23 -19.33
C ARG A 204 -8.05 19.87 -20.05
N ARG A 205 -6.99 19.52 -19.31
CA ARG A 205 -5.66 19.20 -19.88
C ARG A 205 -5.65 17.87 -20.63
N VAL A 206 -6.32 16.84 -20.11
CA VAL A 206 -6.39 15.53 -20.79
C VAL A 206 -7.09 15.64 -22.15
N GLY A 207 -8.04 16.57 -22.29
CA GLY A 207 -8.72 16.83 -23.56
C GLY A 207 -7.81 17.31 -24.69
N GLU A 208 -6.60 17.79 -24.38
CA GLU A 208 -5.64 18.36 -25.33
C GLU A 208 -4.70 17.30 -25.95
N GLY A 209 -4.56 16.11 -25.34
CA GLY A 209 -3.69 15.06 -25.89
C GLY A 209 -3.76 13.73 -25.15
N ALA A 210 -4.41 12.73 -25.76
CA ALA A 210 -4.53 11.39 -25.19
C ALA A 210 -3.61 10.38 -25.90
N PHE A 211 -2.90 9.57 -25.13
CA PHE A 211 -2.09 8.48 -25.68
C PHE A 211 -2.95 7.43 -26.39
N ARG A 212 -2.38 6.81 -27.43
CA ARG A 212 -2.91 5.57 -28.02
C ARG A 212 -2.48 4.39 -27.15
N ILE A 213 -3.28 4.09 -26.13
CA ILE A 213 -2.95 3.03 -25.18
C ILE A 213 -3.29 1.68 -25.80
N GLU A 214 -2.25 0.90 -26.11
CA GLU A 214 -2.38 -0.42 -26.71
C GLU A 214 -2.68 -1.48 -25.66
N LYS A 215 -2.09 -1.34 -24.47
CA LYS A 215 -2.11 -2.38 -23.44
C LYS A 215 -1.80 -1.84 -22.06
N ILE A 216 -2.48 -2.39 -21.07
CA ILE A 216 -2.24 -2.09 -19.66
C ILE A 216 -2.02 -3.41 -18.92
N HIS A 217 -0.91 -3.49 -18.19
CA HIS A 217 -0.60 -4.54 -17.22
C HIS A 217 -0.69 -3.97 -15.82
N TYR A 218 -1.54 -4.56 -14.99
CA TYR A 218 -1.62 -4.24 -13.58
C TYR A 218 -1.31 -5.47 -12.73
N PHE A 219 -0.22 -5.39 -11.98
CA PHE A 219 0.21 -6.38 -11.03
C PHE A 219 0.00 -5.86 -9.61
N LEU A 220 -0.80 -6.57 -8.82
CA LEU A 220 -0.82 -6.42 -7.38
C LEU A 220 0.07 -7.50 -6.77
N ILE A 221 1.15 -7.10 -6.11
CA ILE A 221 2.08 -7.99 -5.44
C ILE A 221 1.87 -7.86 -3.93
N ARG A 222 1.47 -8.95 -3.29
CA ARG A 222 1.12 -8.95 -1.86
C ARG A 222 1.30 -10.31 -1.22
N ASP A 223 1.22 -10.38 0.11
CA ASP A 223 1.34 -11.64 0.84
C ASP A 223 0.22 -12.63 0.48
N ILE A 224 0.57 -13.88 0.19
CA ILE A 224 -0.34 -14.96 -0.15
C ILE A 224 -1.29 -15.35 0.98
N GLU A 225 -0.95 -15.03 2.24
CA GLU A 225 -1.86 -15.23 3.39
C GLU A 225 -3.13 -14.37 3.28
N GLN A 226 -3.09 -13.30 2.48
CA GLN A 226 -4.26 -12.48 2.16
C GLN A 226 -5.12 -13.17 1.10
N GLN A 227 -6.21 -13.80 1.53
CA GLN A 227 -7.06 -14.57 0.64
C GLN A 227 -7.88 -13.63 -0.27
N LEU A 228 -7.77 -13.80 -1.58
CA LEU A 228 -8.66 -13.13 -2.53
C LEU A 228 -10.09 -13.66 -2.35
N THR A 229 -11.03 -12.77 -2.04
CA THR A 229 -12.44 -13.08 -1.75
C THR A 229 -13.36 -12.75 -2.92
N SER A 230 -13.15 -11.62 -3.59
CA SER A 230 -13.94 -11.20 -4.74
C SER A 230 -13.14 -10.30 -5.67
N GLN A 231 -13.53 -10.24 -6.94
CA GLN A 231 -12.94 -9.37 -7.95
C GLN A 231 -14.00 -8.92 -8.96
N HIS A 232 -13.84 -7.73 -9.54
CA HIS A 232 -14.69 -7.27 -10.63
C HIS A 232 -14.08 -7.61 -12.01
N SER A 233 -12.84 -7.21 -12.24
CA SER A 233 -12.18 -7.41 -13.54
C SER A 233 -11.65 -8.85 -13.63
N PRO A 234 -11.79 -9.53 -14.80
CA PRO A 234 -11.31 -10.89 -14.95
C PRO A 234 -9.80 -10.94 -14.71
N LEU A 235 -9.41 -11.68 -13.68
CA LEU A 235 -8.02 -11.94 -13.35
C LEU A 235 -7.41 -12.81 -14.45
N ARG A 236 -6.30 -12.34 -15.03
CA ARG A 236 -5.61 -13.05 -16.10
C ARG A 236 -4.80 -14.22 -15.54
N ASN A 237 -4.08 -14.00 -14.45
CA ASN A 237 -3.19 -14.99 -13.86
C ASN A 237 -2.91 -14.68 -12.37
N VAL A 238 -2.64 -15.72 -11.60
CA VAL A 238 -2.06 -15.64 -10.25
C VAL A 238 -0.84 -16.55 -10.19
N ARG A 239 0.31 -15.99 -9.80
CA ARG A 239 1.54 -16.77 -9.62
C ARG A 239 2.26 -16.39 -8.34
N ARG A 240 3.02 -17.33 -7.78
CA ARG A 240 3.96 -17.03 -6.70
C ARG A 240 5.13 -16.21 -7.24
N LEU A 241 5.63 -15.29 -6.43
CA LEU A 241 6.75 -14.45 -6.81
C LEU A 241 8.07 -15.27 -6.81
N GLU A 242 8.82 -15.21 -7.90
CA GLU A 242 10.09 -15.91 -8.01
C GLU A 242 11.18 -15.15 -7.25
N ALA A 243 11.44 -15.55 -5.99
CA ALA A 243 12.32 -14.78 -5.11
C ALA A 243 13.72 -14.49 -5.71
N GLY A 244 14.29 -15.41 -6.49
CA GLY A 244 15.58 -15.19 -7.16
C GLY A 244 15.58 -14.05 -8.19
N LEU A 245 14.47 -13.87 -8.91
CA LEU A 245 14.32 -12.83 -9.94
C LEU A 245 13.98 -11.47 -9.32
N TRP A 246 13.15 -11.46 -8.28
CA TRP A 246 12.61 -10.22 -7.72
C TRP A 246 13.40 -9.64 -6.55
N THR A 247 14.23 -10.43 -5.86
CA THR A 247 15.06 -9.91 -4.76
C THR A 247 16.02 -8.79 -5.25
N PRO A 248 16.75 -8.94 -6.37
CA PRO A 248 17.56 -7.86 -6.93
C PRO A 248 16.73 -6.63 -7.32
N TYR A 249 15.54 -6.83 -7.90
CA TYR A 249 14.62 -5.75 -8.26
C TYR A 249 14.16 -4.91 -7.05
N LEU A 250 14.01 -5.55 -5.90
CA LEU A 250 13.60 -4.91 -4.66
C LEU A 250 14.75 -4.22 -3.93
N GLN A 251 15.95 -4.79 -3.99
CA GLN A 251 17.11 -4.32 -3.26
C GLN A 251 17.92 -3.27 -4.03
N GLY A 252 17.80 -3.25 -5.37
CA GLY A 252 18.62 -2.44 -6.25
C GLY A 252 20.05 -2.99 -6.40
N GLU A 253 20.95 -2.16 -6.91
CA GLU A 253 22.36 -2.49 -7.04
C GLU A 253 23.02 -2.75 -5.65
N PRO A 254 23.86 -3.79 -5.48
CA PRO A 254 24.49 -4.11 -4.19
C PRO A 254 25.34 -2.99 -3.57
N THR A 255 25.92 -2.11 -4.40
CA THR A 255 26.76 -0.96 -4.02
C THR A 255 25.97 0.29 -3.72
N ARG A 256 24.73 0.39 -4.20
CA ARG A 256 23.83 1.49 -3.86
C ARG A 256 23.39 1.27 -2.42
N THR A 257 23.63 2.23 -1.56
CA THR A 257 23.11 2.27 -0.18
C THR A 257 21.60 2.44 -0.21
N SER A 258 20.87 1.42 -0.69
CA SER A 258 19.43 1.35 -0.48
C SER A 258 19.22 1.19 1.03
N THR A 259 18.53 2.17 1.61
CA THR A 259 18.24 2.21 3.06
C THR A 259 17.29 1.09 3.47
N TRP A 260 16.64 0.43 2.50
CA TRP A 260 15.71 -0.66 2.71
C TRP A 260 16.18 -1.94 2.02
N ARG A 261 16.30 -3.00 2.82
CA ARG A 261 16.46 -4.37 2.33
C ARG A 261 15.21 -5.14 2.72
N ALA A 262 14.60 -5.82 1.74
CA ALA A 262 13.49 -6.72 2.00
C ALA A 262 13.89 -7.72 3.11
N PRO A 263 13.11 -7.84 4.20
CA PRO A 263 13.43 -8.79 5.25
C PRO A 263 13.53 -10.22 4.68
N ALA A 264 14.48 -11.00 5.20
CA ALA A 264 14.75 -12.35 4.70
C ALA A 264 13.46 -13.19 4.67
N GLY A 265 13.14 -13.77 3.50
CA GLY A 265 11.99 -14.65 3.33
C GLY A 265 10.66 -13.96 3.00
N VAL A 266 10.53 -12.63 3.13
CA VAL A 266 9.28 -11.91 2.77
C VAL A 266 8.92 -12.14 1.31
N VAL A 267 9.89 -12.01 0.41
CA VAL A 267 9.70 -12.18 -1.05
C VAL A 267 9.10 -13.55 -1.39
N ARG A 268 9.41 -14.61 -0.63
CA ARG A 268 8.91 -15.97 -0.86
C ARG A 268 7.43 -16.15 -0.51
N ARG A 269 6.87 -15.23 0.29
CA ARG A 269 5.46 -15.22 0.69
C ARG A 269 4.58 -14.40 -0.23
N LEU A 270 5.17 -13.72 -1.22
CA LEU A 270 4.42 -12.84 -2.11
C LEU A 270 3.83 -13.61 -3.28
N ALA A 271 2.65 -13.19 -3.71
CA ALA A 271 1.98 -13.61 -4.92
C ALA A 271 1.69 -12.39 -5.81
N ILE A 272 1.72 -12.61 -7.12
CA ILE A 272 1.34 -11.64 -8.14
C ILE A 272 -0.09 -11.94 -8.59
N TYR A 273 -0.97 -10.97 -8.46
CA TYR A 273 -2.29 -10.96 -9.07
C TYR A 273 -2.25 -10.07 -10.31
N HIS A 274 -2.55 -10.63 -11.47
CA HIS A 274 -2.40 -9.94 -12.75
C HIS A 274 -3.74 -9.65 -13.42
N TRP A 275 -4.01 -8.38 -13.66
CA TRP A 275 -5.03 -7.92 -14.58
C TRP A 275 -4.39 -7.29 -15.81
N SER A 276 -4.98 -7.50 -16.98
CA SER A 276 -4.56 -6.80 -18.18
C SER A 276 -5.72 -6.47 -19.10
N SER A 277 -5.62 -5.32 -19.75
CA SER A 277 -6.48 -4.96 -20.89
C SER A 277 -5.60 -4.75 -22.11
N LYS A 278 -6.09 -5.20 -23.27
CA LYS A 278 -5.46 -4.99 -24.57
C LYS A 278 -6.51 -4.39 -25.50
N ALA A 279 -6.08 -3.42 -26.29
CA ALA A 279 -6.79 -2.91 -27.46
C ALA A 279 -7.39 -4.05 -28.30
N LYS A 280 -8.64 -3.89 -28.75
CA LYS A 280 -9.31 -4.79 -29.69
C LYS A 280 -9.63 -4.01 -30.98
N ASP A 281 -9.47 -4.64 -32.13
CA ASP A 281 -9.94 -4.17 -33.44
C ASP A 281 -9.67 -2.67 -33.72
N ASP A 282 -8.39 -2.30 -33.81
CA ASP A 282 -7.88 -0.93 -34.06
C ASP A 282 -8.33 0.18 -33.07
N ALA A 283 -9.02 -0.18 -31.99
CA ALA A 283 -9.38 0.75 -30.91
C ALA A 283 -8.32 0.80 -29.79
N PHE A 284 -8.25 1.90 -29.06
CA PHE A 284 -7.34 2.07 -27.92
C PHE A 284 -8.05 1.86 -26.58
N VAL A 285 -7.28 1.54 -25.54
CA VAL A 285 -7.81 1.40 -24.17
C VAL A 285 -8.07 2.79 -23.58
N GLU A 286 -9.32 3.21 -23.51
CA GLU A 286 -9.67 4.54 -22.98
C GLU A 286 -9.53 4.64 -21.46
N SER A 287 -9.94 3.59 -20.73
CA SER A 287 -9.91 3.52 -19.28
C SER A 287 -9.69 2.09 -18.79
N PHE A 288 -9.25 1.95 -17.54
CA PHE A 288 -9.02 0.66 -16.92
C PHE A 288 -9.33 0.70 -15.42
N THR A 289 -10.12 -0.28 -14.97
CA THR A 289 -10.45 -0.46 -13.56
C THR A 289 -10.17 -1.90 -13.14
N ALA A 290 -9.43 -2.07 -12.04
CA ALA A 290 -9.20 -3.35 -11.40
C ALA A 290 -9.56 -3.25 -9.91
N PHE A 291 -10.58 -3.99 -9.52
CA PHE A 291 -11.05 -4.08 -8.13
C PHE A 291 -10.89 -5.51 -7.62
N ALA A 292 -10.33 -5.62 -6.40
CA ALA A 292 -10.16 -6.87 -5.69
C ALA A 292 -10.37 -6.69 -4.18
N SER A 293 -10.99 -7.68 -3.55
CA SER A 293 -11.20 -7.72 -2.09
C SER A 293 -10.42 -8.89 -1.50
N PHE A 294 -9.67 -8.62 -0.46
CA PHE A 294 -8.81 -9.57 0.23
C PHE A 294 -9.24 -9.71 1.69
N ARG A 295 -9.01 -10.88 2.25
CA ARG A 295 -9.32 -11.18 3.65
C ARG A 295 -8.10 -11.80 4.32
N ALA A 296 -7.67 -11.17 5.42
CA ALA A 296 -6.71 -11.77 6.35
C ALA A 296 -7.39 -12.17 7.64
N ALA A 297 -6.95 -13.29 8.19
CA ALA A 297 -7.23 -13.66 9.57
C ALA A 297 -6.09 -13.15 10.46
N ARG A 298 -6.42 -12.28 11.42
CA ARG A 298 -5.49 -11.96 12.52
C ARG A 298 -5.86 -12.78 13.74
N VAL A 299 -4.88 -13.53 14.26
CA VAL A 299 -5.02 -14.34 15.47
C VAL A 299 -4.40 -13.60 16.64
N HIS A 300 -5.14 -13.45 17.74
CA HIS A 300 -4.69 -12.71 18.91
C HIS A 300 -4.20 -13.63 20.04
N LEU A 301 -3.20 -14.49 19.76
CA LEU A 301 -2.73 -15.53 20.71
C LEU A 301 -2.35 -14.98 22.10
N GLY A 302 -1.71 -13.80 22.17
CA GLY A 302 -1.32 -13.19 23.44
C GLY A 302 -2.51 -12.80 24.33
N ILE A 303 -3.62 -12.38 23.73
CA ILE A 303 -4.87 -12.08 24.45
C ILE A 303 -5.38 -13.37 25.09
N TYR A 304 -5.45 -14.47 24.33
CA TYR A 304 -5.88 -15.77 24.84
C TYR A 304 -4.95 -16.35 25.91
N ALA A 305 -3.63 -16.22 25.77
CA ALA A 305 -2.68 -16.69 26.77
C ALA A 305 -2.93 -16.03 28.13
N VAL A 306 -3.14 -14.71 28.17
CA VAL A 306 -3.49 -13.97 29.40
C VAL A 306 -4.83 -14.45 29.96
N ALA A 307 -5.83 -14.64 29.11
CA ALA A 307 -7.14 -15.15 29.54
C ALA A 307 -7.03 -16.55 30.18
N ILE A 308 -6.28 -17.46 29.58
CA ILE A 308 -6.05 -18.83 30.10
C ILE A 308 -5.39 -18.77 31.48
N VAL A 309 -4.38 -17.93 31.67
CA VAL A 309 -3.71 -17.77 32.97
C VAL A 309 -4.69 -17.25 34.03
N LEU A 310 -5.51 -16.24 33.69
CA LEU A 310 -6.50 -15.68 34.62
C LEU A 310 -7.59 -16.70 35.00
N PHE A 311 -8.12 -17.45 34.03
CA PHE A 311 -9.10 -18.51 34.29
C PHE A 311 -8.50 -19.66 35.09
N GLY A 312 -7.24 -20.04 34.81
CA GLY A 312 -6.51 -21.03 35.59
C GLY A 312 -6.35 -20.62 37.05
N ALA A 313 -5.88 -19.39 37.29
CA ALA A 313 -5.73 -18.84 38.64
C ALA A 313 -7.05 -18.79 39.40
N MET A 314 -8.14 -18.37 38.73
CA MET A 314 -9.48 -18.37 39.31
C MET A 314 -9.95 -19.78 39.66
N GLY A 315 -9.76 -20.75 38.77
CA GLY A 315 -10.13 -22.15 38.99
C GLY A 315 -9.40 -22.78 40.17
N SER A 316 -8.08 -22.57 40.27
CA SER A 316 -7.28 -23.04 41.40
C SER A 316 -7.75 -22.45 42.73
N LEU A 317 -8.11 -21.17 42.75
CA LEU A 317 -8.59 -20.50 43.96
C LEU A 317 -9.98 -20.99 44.39
N LEU A 318 -10.90 -21.15 43.44
CA LEU A 318 -12.21 -21.76 43.69
C LEU A 318 -12.07 -23.18 44.25
N ALA A 319 -11.19 -24.00 43.66
CA ALA A 319 -10.93 -25.35 44.13
C ALA A 319 -10.36 -25.36 45.55
N ALA A 320 -9.45 -24.44 45.88
CA ALA A 320 -8.90 -24.31 47.23
C ALA A 320 -9.99 -23.95 48.25
N ILE A 321 -10.87 -22.99 47.94
CA ILE A 321 -11.99 -22.60 48.80
C ILE A 321 -12.96 -23.77 49.02
N ILE A 322 -13.33 -24.48 47.95
CA ILE A 322 -14.25 -25.63 48.02
C ILE A 322 -13.63 -26.77 48.83
N SER A 323 -12.37 -27.11 48.56
CA SER A 323 -11.64 -28.18 49.27
C SER A 323 -11.49 -27.87 50.76
N ALA A 324 -11.14 -26.63 51.10
CA ALA A 324 -11.02 -26.18 52.49
C ALA A 324 -12.37 -26.25 53.23
N ARG A 325 -13.49 -25.93 52.57
CA ARG A 325 -14.84 -26.03 53.15
C ARG A 325 -15.32 -27.46 53.36
N LEU A 326 -14.95 -28.39 52.47
CA LEU A 326 -15.32 -29.80 52.57
C LEU A 326 -14.47 -30.57 53.59
N SER A 327 -13.22 -30.14 53.83
CA SER A 327 -12.28 -30.89 54.67
C SER A 327 -12.39 -30.58 56.17
N HIS A 328 -12.53 -29.30 56.58
CA HIS A 328 -12.68 -28.89 57.99
C HIS A 328 -13.37 -27.52 58.14
N PRO A 329 -14.00 -27.20 59.30
CA PRO A 329 -14.49 -25.85 59.58
C PRO A 329 -13.32 -24.86 59.67
N ILE A 330 -13.22 -23.98 58.66
CA ILE A 330 -12.14 -23.00 58.51
C ILE A 330 -12.30 -21.85 59.54
N PRO A 331 -11.21 -21.37 60.17
CA PRO A 331 -11.21 -20.12 60.92
C PRO A 331 -11.66 -18.94 60.04
N SER A 332 -12.49 -18.05 60.59
CA SER A 332 -13.07 -16.94 59.83
C SER A 332 -12.04 -16.02 59.17
N THR A 333 -10.84 -15.88 59.73
CA THR A 333 -9.76 -15.03 59.21
C THR A 333 -9.16 -15.53 57.90
N GLN A 334 -8.96 -16.85 57.76
CA GLN A 334 -8.40 -17.46 56.56
C GLN A 334 -9.41 -17.44 55.39
N LEU A 335 -10.69 -17.67 55.71
CA LEU A 335 -11.77 -17.52 54.75
C LEU A 335 -11.86 -16.10 54.16
N HIS A 336 -11.68 -15.05 54.99
CA HIS A 336 -11.69 -13.68 54.50
C HIS A 336 -10.52 -13.39 53.54
N ALA A 337 -9.33 -13.93 53.82
CA ALA A 337 -8.18 -13.77 52.93
C ALA A 337 -8.41 -14.43 51.57
N ASP A 338 -8.96 -15.65 51.56
CA ASP A 338 -9.27 -16.37 50.32
C ASP A 338 -10.38 -15.69 49.50
N LEU A 339 -11.41 -15.16 50.17
CA LEU A 339 -12.48 -14.39 49.53
C LEU A 339 -11.96 -13.06 48.95
N LEU A 340 -11.05 -12.38 49.64
CA LEU A 340 -10.40 -11.17 49.11
C LEU A 340 -9.52 -11.48 47.91
N ALA A 341 -8.77 -12.58 47.94
CA ALA A 341 -8.01 -13.05 46.79
C ALA A 341 -8.95 -13.37 45.61
N ALA A 342 -10.10 -13.99 45.86
CA ALA A 342 -11.06 -14.34 44.81
C ALA A 342 -11.70 -13.10 44.20
N ALA A 343 -12.08 -12.13 45.04
CA ALA A 343 -12.56 -10.84 44.58
C ALA A 343 -11.48 -10.08 43.78
N ALA A 344 -10.21 -10.17 44.16
CA ALA A 344 -9.11 -9.56 43.42
C ALA A 344 -8.91 -10.20 42.04
N VAL A 345 -8.88 -11.54 41.94
CA VAL A 345 -8.77 -12.23 40.65
C VAL A 345 -10.00 -11.96 39.78
N ALA A 346 -11.21 -11.94 40.36
CA ALA A 346 -12.43 -11.60 39.65
C ALA A 346 -12.40 -10.15 39.14
N GLY A 347 -11.87 -9.23 39.95
CA GLY A 347 -11.62 -7.85 39.58
C GLY A 347 -10.61 -7.72 38.43
N CYS A 348 -9.53 -8.50 38.44
CA CYS A 348 -8.56 -8.57 37.34
C CYS A 348 -9.18 -9.11 36.05
N ILE A 349 -10.00 -10.17 36.14
CA ILE A 349 -10.76 -10.72 35.00
C ILE A 349 -11.70 -9.65 34.45
N LEU A 350 -12.48 -9.00 35.33
CA LEU A 350 -13.41 -7.94 34.92
C LEU A 350 -12.68 -6.75 34.29
N ALA A 351 -11.56 -6.31 34.88
CA ALA A 351 -10.73 -5.22 34.35
C ALA A 351 -10.15 -5.59 32.97
N TYR A 352 -9.62 -6.81 32.84
CA TYR A 352 -9.15 -7.35 31.57
C TYR A 352 -10.28 -7.37 30.53
N TRP A 353 -11.47 -7.87 30.88
CA TRP A 353 -12.63 -7.86 30.00
C TRP A 353 -13.11 -6.45 29.66
N LEU A 354 -13.06 -5.50 30.60
CA LEU A 354 -13.40 -4.10 30.31
C LEU A 354 -12.38 -3.46 29.36
N VAL A 355 -11.10 -3.79 29.49
CA VAL A 355 -10.01 -3.35 28.61
C VAL A 355 -10.15 -3.95 27.21
N VAL A 356 -10.47 -5.25 27.11
CA VAL A 356 -10.62 -5.95 25.83
C VAL A 356 -11.96 -5.62 25.15
N ALA A 357 -13.04 -5.42 25.91
CA ALA A 357 -14.39 -5.22 25.39
C ALA A 357 -14.75 -3.75 25.13
N MET A 358 -14.13 -2.76 25.80
CA MET A 358 -14.45 -1.34 25.55
C MET A 358 -13.74 -0.79 24.31
N PRO A 359 -14.44 -0.01 23.46
CA PRO A 359 -13.77 0.80 22.46
C PRO A 359 -12.87 1.82 23.15
N TRP A 360 -11.58 1.84 22.81
CA TRP A 360 -10.56 2.72 23.43
C TRP A 360 -10.96 4.21 23.42
N ARG A 361 -11.74 4.63 22.42
CA ARG A 361 -12.36 5.97 22.32
C ARG A 361 -13.34 6.26 23.46
N ALA A 362 -14.15 5.28 23.87
CA ALA A 362 -15.09 5.41 24.98
C ALA A 362 -14.39 5.35 26.34
N LEU A 363 -13.35 4.53 26.48
CA LEU A 363 -12.52 4.47 27.70
C LEU A 363 -11.79 5.80 27.92
N GLY A 364 -11.15 6.34 26.87
CA GLY A 364 -10.50 7.64 26.92
C GLY A 364 -11.46 8.80 27.24
N ALA A 365 -12.67 8.78 26.66
CA ALA A 365 -13.71 9.75 26.98
C ALA A 365 -14.18 9.65 28.43
N ARG A 366 -14.35 8.43 28.96
CA ARG A 366 -14.76 8.18 30.35
C ARG A 366 -13.66 8.54 31.35
N LEU A 367 -12.40 8.22 31.08
CA LEU A 367 -11.25 8.62 31.90
C LEU A 367 -11.09 10.14 31.94
N LYS A 368 -11.24 10.83 30.80
CA LYS A 368 -11.24 12.31 30.75
C LYS A 368 -12.42 12.88 31.55
N ALA A 369 -13.60 12.28 31.48
CA ALA A 369 -14.75 12.71 32.26
C ALA A 369 -14.55 12.49 33.77
N LEU A 370 -13.93 11.37 34.16
CA LEU A 370 -13.60 11.06 35.55
C LEU A 370 -12.56 12.04 36.10
N ALA A 371 -11.49 12.31 35.35
CA ALA A 371 -10.46 13.27 35.71
C ALA A 371 -11.04 14.68 35.91
N ARG A 372 -11.95 15.13 35.03
CA ARG A 372 -12.66 16.41 35.20
C ARG A 372 -13.50 16.47 36.48
N ARG A 373 -14.19 15.38 36.82
CA ARG A 373 -14.99 15.31 38.07
C ARG A 373 -14.11 15.34 39.31
N VAL A 374 -12.96 14.67 39.29
CA VAL A 374 -11.99 14.70 40.40
C VAL A 374 -11.38 16.10 40.56
N VAL A 375 -10.99 16.75 39.46
CA VAL A 375 -10.47 18.13 39.52
C VAL A 375 -11.53 19.11 40.03
N GLN A 376 -12.80 18.96 39.62
CA GLN A 376 -13.90 19.78 40.14
C GLN A 376 -14.19 19.52 41.62
N SER A 377 -14.10 18.28 42.09
CA SER A 377 -14.32 17.97 43.51
C SER A 377 -13.19 18.48 44.40
N ILE A 378 -11.95 18.46 43.92
CA ILE A 378 -10.79 19.05 44.61
C ILE A 378 -10.91 20.59 44.64
N GLY A 379 -11.26 21.22 43.51
CA GLY A 379 -11.44 22.67 43.43
C GLY A 379 -12.57 23.20 44.30
N THR A 380 -13.66 22.45 44.45
CA THR A 380 -14.80 22.83 45.33
C THR A 380 -14.47 22.64 46.82
N ARG A 381 -13.66 21.64 47.19
CA ARG A 381 -13.15 21.48 48.56
C ARG A 381 -12.15 22.57 48.94
N LEU A 382 -11.27 22.98 48.03
CA LEU A 382 -10.32 24.07 48.28
C LEU A 382 -11.02 25.42 48.44
N LYS A 383 -12.09 25.70 47.66
CA LYS A 383 -12.89 26.92 47.82
C LYS A 383 -13.67 26.98 49.13
N ARG A 384 -14.15 25.84 49.66
CA ARG A 384 -14.83 25.80 50.97
C ARG A 384 -13.88 26.08 52.13
N ASN A 385 -12.65 25.57 52.07
CA ASN A 385 -11.67 25.78 53.14
C ASN A 385 -11.03 27.19 53.11
N ALA A 386 -11.18 27.95 52.02
CA ALA A 386 -10.71 29.33 51.92
C ALA A 386 -11.76 30.36 52.38
N GLN A 387 -12.98 29.93 52.71
CA GLN A 387 -14.09 30.77 53.19
C GLN A 387 -14.45 30.51 54.66
N SER A 388 -13.76 29.58 55.32
CA SER A 388 -13.73 29.37 56.77
C SER A 388 -12.43 29.90 57.32
#